data_AF-A0A943NQB1-F1
#
_entry.id   AF-A0A943NQB1-F1
#
_cell.length_a   1.000
_cell.length_b   1.000
_cell.length_c   1.000
_cell.angle_alpha   90.00
_cell.angle_beta   90.00
_cell.angle_gamma   90.00
#
_symmetry.space_group_name_H-M   'P 1'
#
loop_
_entity.id
_entity.type
_entity.pdbx_description
1 polymer ?
#
loop_
_entity_poly.entity_id
_entity_poly.type
_entity_poly.pdbx_seq_one_letter_code
_entity_poly.pdbx_strand_id
1 'polypeptide(L)'
;MKKNDPTPSVIPDIVIITGMSGSGRTQALHVFEDMGYFCIDNLPPALILQLSNLVGINTGVGRHLAVTCDLRSQGLFDDISEALKSLSDHELTYKIVYLDSSDEVLMRRYSENRRRHPLAQEGENLSSAISKERAQLQDIKALADVVLDTSSMRTNTLKSRLRRTFSELAEQQLMDVSVFSFGFKNGLPVEADLMIDVRFLPNPYYDPELRPLTGLDEPVAQFVLEHGTTKKFLK
;
A
#
# COMPACT_ATOMS: atom_id res chain seq x y z
N MET A 1 -32.28 -18.74 -9.23
CA MET A 1 -31.65 -17.53 -8.66
C MET A 1 -31.03 -17.91 -7.33
N LYS A 2 -29.76 -18.30 -7.29
CA LYS A 2 -29.02 -18.51 -6.05
C LYS A 2 -28.30 -17.20 -5.73
N LYS A 3 -28.55 -16.67 -4.53
CA LYS A 3 -27.91 -15.48 -3.99
C LYS A 3 -26.39 -15.67 -4.00
N ASN A 4 -25.66 -14.66 -4.48
CA ASN A 4 -24.24 -14.51 -4.24
C ASN A 4 -24.04 -14.25 -2.74
N ASP A 5 -23.69 -15.29 -1.99
CA ASP A 5 -22.97 -15.09 -0.74
C ASP A 5 -21.56 -14.57 -1.09
N PRO A 6 -21.03 -13.56 -0.38
CA PRO A 6 -19.64 -13.19 -0.51
C PRO A 6 -18.80 -14.38 -0.04
N THR A 7 -18.03 -14.98 -0.93
CA THR A 7 -17.05 -15.99 -0.58
C THR A 7 -16.15 -15.44 0.55
N PRO A 8 -15.92 -16.21 1.63
CA PRO A 8 -14.99 -15.78 2.67
C PRO A 8 -13.65 -15.46 2.01
N SER A 9 -13.00 -14.37 2.42
CA SER A 9 -11.73 -13.96 1.84
C SER A 9 -10.64 -14.97 2.21
N VAL A 10 -10.56 -16.06 1.44
CA VAL A 10 -9.48 -17.04 1.53
C VAL A 10 -8.20 -16.31 1.13
N ILE A 11 -7.21 -16.39 2.02
CA ILE A 11 -5.90 -15.81 1.77
C ILE A 11 -5.23 -16.67 0.71
N PRO A 12 -4.72 -16.05 -0.36
CA PRO A 12 -4.15 -16.80 -1.45
C PRO A 12 -2.84 -17.45 -1.03
N ASP A 13 -2.61 -18.65 -1.52
CA ASP A 13 -1.33 -19.36 -1.37
C ASP A 13 -0.17 -18.52 -1.92
N ILE A 14 -0.44 -17.76 -2.98
CA ILE A 14 0.57 -16.97 -3.71
C ILE A 14 0.08 -15.54 -3.97
N VAL A 15 0.90 -14.56 -3.62
CA VAL A 15 0.70 -13.16 -4.00
C VAL A 15 1.77 -12.73 -4.99
N ILE A 16 1.34 -12.24 -6.15
CA ILE A 16 2.21 -11.76 -7.21
C ILE A 16 2.15 -10.23 -7.21
N ILE A 17 3.27 -9.58 -6.89
CA ILE A 17 3.40 -8.14 -6.76
C ILE A 17 4.07 -7.58 -8.01
N THR A 18 3.41 -6.65 -8.68
CA THR A 18 3.96 -5.98 -9.86
C THR A 18 3.45 -4.54 -9.95
N GLY A 19 3.78 -3.85 -11.04
CA GLY A 19 3.40 -2.45 -11.26
C GLY A 19 4.56 -1.53 -11.59
N MET A 20 4.25 -0.24 -11.71
CA MET A 20 5.17 0.81 -12.18
C MET A 20 6.45 0.83 -11.34
N SER A 21 7.59 1.10 -11.97
CA SER A 21 8.83 1.22 -11.20
C SER A 21 8.81 2.49 -10.35
N GLY A 22 9.09 2.36 -9.05
CA GLY A 22 8.94 3.45 -8.09
C GLY A 22 7.55 3.56 -7.43
N SER A 23 6.60 2.67 -7.77
CA SER A 23 5.25 2.61 -7.16
C SER A 23 5.20 2.05 -5.73
N GLY A 24 6.30 1.48 -5.23
CA GLY A 24 6.37 0.90 -3.89
C GLY A 24 6.40 -0.62 -3.83
N ARG A 25 6.72 -1.33 -4.92
CA ARG A 25 6.84 -2.81 -4.97
C ARG A 25 7.70 -3.39 -3.85
N THR A 26 8.89 -2.83 -3.62
CA THR A 26 9.79 -3.24 -2.53
C THR A 26 9.15 -3.04 -1.15
N GLN A 27 8.46 -1.92 -0.94
CA GLN A 27 7.78 -1.66 0.31
C GLN A 27 6.63 -2.64 0.53
N ALA A 28 5.90 -3.00 -0.52
CA ALA A 28 4.85 -4.01 -0.45
C ALA A 28 5.43 -5.39 -0.10
N LEU A 29 6.53 -5.80 -0.73
CA LEU A 29 7.20 -7.08 -0.43
C LEU A 29 7.59 -7.16 1.06
N HIS A 30 8.18 -6.10 1.63
CA HIS A 30 8.48 -6.05 3.07
C HIS A 30 7.23 -6.13 3.96
N VAL A 31 6.08 -5.63 3.50
CA VAL A 31 4.83 -5.78 4.25
C VAL A 31 4.36 -7.24 4.25
N PHE A 32 4.54 -7.97 3.15
CA PHE A 32 4.26 -9.40 3.10
C PHE A 32 5.24 -10.21 3.95
N GLU A 33 6.52 -9.83 3.97
CA GLU A 33 7.55 -10.41 4.85
C GLU A 33 7.15 -10.23 6.33
N ASP A 34 6.72 -9.03 6.72
CA ASP A 34 6.18 -8.73 8.06
C ASP A 34 4.92 -9.54 8.40
N MET A 35 4.16 -9.99 7.39
CA MET A 35 2.96 -10.84 7.56
C MET A 35 3.31 -12.33 7.60
N GLY A 36 4.58 -12.71 7.47
CA GLY A 36 5.04 -14.10 7.52
C GLY A 36 5.04 -14.83 6.18
N TYR A 37 4.86 -14.12 5.06
CA TYR A 37 4.97 -14.71 3.73
C TYR A 37 6.44 -14.99 3.40
N PHE A 38 6.69 -16.10 2.70
CA PHE A 38 7.96 -16.35 2.08
C PHE A 38 8.13 -15.40 0.88
N CYS A 39 9.08 -14.48 0.96
CA CYS A 39 9.19 -13.39 -0.02
C CYS A 39 10.36 -13.61 -0.98
N ILE A 40 10.13 -13.52 -2.30
CA ILE A 40 11.19 -13.49 -3.31
C ILE A 40 11.03 -12.27 -4.22
N ASP A 41 12.12 -11.54 -4.40
CA ASP A 41 12.17 -10.40 -5.32
C ASP A 41 12.66 -10.84 -6.71
N ASN A 42 12.07 -10.25 -7.76
CA ASN A 42 12.45 -10.40 -9.16
C ASN A 42 12.46 -11.86 -9.67
N LEU A 43 11.38 -12.60 -9.37
CA LEU A 43 11.23 -13.99 -9.81
C LEU A 43 10.64 -14.05 -11.23
N PRO A 44 11.27 -14.77 -12.18
CA PRO A 44 10.66 -15.09 -13.47
C PRO A 44 9.33 -15.85 -13.29
N PRO A 45 8.24 -15.46 -13.99
CA PRO A 45 6.92 -16.09 -13.83
C PRO A 45 6.92 -17.61 -13.99
N ALA A 46 7.69 -18.12 -14.96
CA ALA A 46 7.81 -19.55 -15.24
C ALA A 46 8.31 -20.39 -14.05
N LEU A 47 8.95 -19.77 -13.05
CA LEU A 47 9.50 -20.47 -11.88
C LEU A 47 8.57 -20.45 -10.65
N ILE A 48 7.45 -19.73 -10.70
CA ILE A 48 6.55 -19.57 -9.55
C ILE A 48 6.03 -20.93 -9.06
N LEU A 49 5.59 -21.80 -9.98
CA LEU A 49 5.08 -23.13 -9.63
C LEU A 49 6.16 -24.05 -9.02
N GLN A 50 7.38 -24.01 -9.55
CA GLN A 50 8.47 -24.81 -8.99
C GLN A 50 8.79 -24.38 -7.57
N LEU A 51 8.77 -23.07 -7.33
CA LEU A 51 9.01 -22.50 -6.01
C LEU A 51 7.89 -22.82 -5.02
N SER A 52 6.63 -22.71 -5.42
CA SER A 52 5.50 -23.04 -4.54
C SER A 52 5.56 -24.49 -4.05
N ASN A 53 5.98 -25.41 -4.93
CA ASN A 53 6.21 -26.82 -4.56
C ASN A 53 7.37 -26.98 -3.55
N LEU A 54 8.47 -26.24 -3.72
CA LEU A 54 9.61 -26.29 -2.79
C LEU A 54 9.31 -25.68 -1.42
N VAL A 55 8.57 -24.57 -1.39
CA VAL A 55 8.15 -23.92 -0.13
C VAL A 55 7.19 -24.82 0.66
N GLY A 56 6.50 -25.72 -0.04
CA GLY A 56 5.61 -26.72 0.52
C GLY A 56 4.27 -26.11 0.92
N ILE A 57 3.70 -25.24 0.09
CA ILE A 57 2.42 -24.57 0.39
C ILE A 57 1.30 -25.61 0.68
N ASN A 58 1.30 -26.74 -0.03
CA ASN A 58 0.36 -27.86 0.17
C ASN A 58 0.78 -28.87 1.26
N THR A 59 1.80 -28.59 2.09
CA THR A 59 2.30 -29.53 3.12
C THR A 59 1.63 -29.38 4.49
N GLY A 60 0.59 -28.54 4.60
CA GLY A 60 -0.19 -28.36 5.84
C GLY A 60 0.43 -27.40 6.86
N VAL A 61 1.55 -26.76 6.52
CA VAL A 61 2.09 -25.60 7.25
C VAL A 61 1.68 -24.39 6.41
N GLY A 62 0.72 -23.57 6.87
CA GLY A 62 0.14 -22.43 6.13
C GLY A 62 1.17 -21.37 5.69
N ARG A 63 2.02 -21.73 4.73
CA ARG A 63 3.11 -20.93 4.20
C ARG A 63 2.62 -20.29 2.92
N HIS A 64 2.48 -18.97 2.99
CA HIS A 64 2.12 -18.16 1.84
C HIS A 64 3.37 -17.66 1.14
N LEU A 65 3.33 -17.56 -0.19
CA LEU A 65 4.42 -17.07 -1.01
C LEU A 65 4.09 -15.67 -1.52
N ALA A 66 5.00 -14.71 -1.40
CA ALA A 66 4.90 -13.41 -2.03
C ALA A 66 6.07 -13.22 -3.00
N VAL A 67 5.78 -12.97 -4.27
CA VAL A 67 6.81 -12.80 -5.30
C VAL A 67 6.65 -11.46 -5.97
N THR A 68 7.75 -10.77 -6.25
CA THR A 68 7.71 -9.67 -7.20
C THR A 68 8.08 -10.17 -8.58
N CYS A 69 7.31 -9.76 -9.58
CA CYS A 69 7.60 -10.06 -10.98
C CYS A 69 7.82 -8.76 -11.74
N ASP A 70 8.95 -8.70 -12.44
CA ASP A 70 9.26 -7.62 -13.35
C ASP A 70 8.84 -8.01 -14.77
N LEU A 71 7.66 -7.57 -15.18
CA LEU A 71 6.97 -8.05 -16.40
C LEU A 71 7.22 -7.15 -17.62
N ARG A 72 8.34 -6.41 -17.64
CA ARG A 72 8.60 -5.35 -18.62
C ARG A 72 9.05 -5.82 -20.00
N SER A 73 9.46 -7.09 -20.14
CA SER A 73 9.95 -7.61 -21.42
C SER A 73 8.84 -8.33 -22.20
N GLN A 74 8.84 -8.17 -23.53
CA GLN A 74 7.93 -8.91 -24.41
C GLN A 74 8.14 -10.42 -24.20
N GLY A 75 7.04 -11.16 -24.04
CA GLY A 75 7.03 -12.59 -23.70
C GLY A 75 6.73 -12.86 -22.22
N LEU A 76 7.15 -11.99 -21.29
CA LEU A 76 6.86 -12.19 -19.85
C LEU A 76 5.37 -12.10 -19.50
N PHE A 77 4.57 -11.40 -20.34
CA PHE A 77 3.11 -11.37 -20.21
C PHE A 77 2.48 -12.73 -20.52
N ASP A 78 2.95 -13.39 -21.59
CA ASP A 78 2.48 -14.72 -21.95
C ASP A 78 2.97 -15.72 -20.90
N ASP A 79 4.22 -15.59 -20.45
CA ASP A 79 4.81 -16.41 -19.38
C ASP A 79 4.03 -16.30 -18.07
N ILE A 80 3.57 -15.11 -17.68
CA ILE A 80 2.74 -14.96 -16.46
C ILE A 80 1.38 -15.61 -16.67
N SER A 81 0.75 -15.45 -17.84
CA SER A 81 -0.55 -16.07 -18.12
C SER A 81 -0.45 -17.61 -18.07
N GLU A 82 0.61 -18.19 -18.62
CA GLU A 82 0.90 -19.62 -18.54
C GLU A 82 1.21 -20.08 -17.11
N ALA A 83 1.97 -19.28 -16.35
CA ALA A 83 2.27 -19.56 -14.95
C ALA A 83 0.99 -19.56 -14.10
N LEU A 84 0.12 -18.56 -14.24
CA LEU A 84 -1.16 -18.45 -13.54
C LEU A 84 -2.07 -19.63 -13.85
N LYS A 85 -2.16 -20.04 -15.12
CA LYS A 85 -2.90 -21.24 -15.52
C LYS A 85 -2.33 -22.48 -14.84
N SER A 86 -1.01 -22.63 -14.85
CA SER A 86 -0.33 -23.76 -14.23
C SER A 86 -0.58 -23.82 -12.71
N LEU A 87 -0.61 -22.67 -12.02
CA LEU A 87 -0.98 -22.60 -10.60
C LEU A 87 -2.42 -23.08 -10.36
N SER A 88 -3.38 -22.62 -11.17
CA SER A 88 -4.77 -23.07 -11.08
C SER A 88 -4.93 -24.57 -11.37
N ASP A 89 -4.20 -25.11 -12.35
CA ASP A 89 -4.21 -26.55 -12.68
C ASP A 89 -3.66 -27.42 -11.54
N HIS A 90 -2.88 -26.83 -10.61
CA HIS A 90 -2.36 -27.49 -9.39
C HIS A 90 -3.14 -27.12 -8.12
N GLU A 91 -4.34 -26.54 -8.27
CA GLU A 91 -5.22 -26.13 -7.18
C GLU A 91 -4.61 -25.09 -6.21
N LEU A 92 -3.59 -24.35 -6.67
CA LEU A 92 -2.98 -23.26 -5.92
C LEU A 92 -3.73 -21.96 -6.17
N THR A 93 -4.16 -21.30 -5.09
CA THR A 93 -4.82 -20.00 -5.15
C THR A 93 -3.79 -18.88 -5.27
N TYR A 94 -4.13 -17.85 -6.05
CA TYR A 94 -3.24 -16.69 -6.20
C TYR A 94 -4.01 -15.39 -6.25
N LYS A 95 -3.30 -14.28 -5.99
CA LYS A 95 -3.75 -12.93 -6.30
C LYS A 95 -2.64 -12.06 -6.86
N ILE A 96 -2.99 -11.17 -7.76
CA ILE A 96 -2.10 -10.20 -8.38
C ILE A 96 -2.35 -8.81 -7.77
N VAL A 97 -1.29 -8.22 -7.21
CA VAL A 97 -1.28 -6.85 -6.70
C VAL A 97 -0.51 -5.97 -7.67
N TYR A 98 -1.20 -5.02 -8.29
CA TYR A 98 -0.62 -4.00 -9.15
C TYR A 98 -0.49 -2.67 -8.39
N LEU A 99 0.74 -2.17 -8.27
CA LEU A 99 1.01 -0.87 -7.66
C LEU A 99 1.23 0.19 -8.76
N ASP A 100 0.47 1.28 -8.67
CA ASP A 100 0.54 2.40 -9.58
C ASP A 100 0.92 3.70 -8.84
N SER A 101 1.35 4.69 -9.58
CA SER A 101 1.54 6.07 -9.12
C SER A 101 1.48 7.00 -10.33
N SER A 102 1.07 8.24 -10.11
CA SER A 102 1.12 9.28 -11.13
C SER A 102 2.55 9.53 -11.60
N ASP A 103 2.69 9.89 -12.87
CA ASP A 103 3.99 10.09 -13.51
C ASP A 103 4.80 11.19 -12.80
N GLU A 104 4.14 12.25 -12.32
CA GLU A 104 4.76 13.31 -11.52
C GLU A 104 5.39 12.78 -10.23
N VAL A 105 4.67 11.93 -9.51
CA VAL A 105 5.18 11.31 -8.26
C VAL A 105 6.32 10.34 -8.56
N LEU A 106 6.22 9.54 -9.62
CA LEU A 106 7.29 8.63 -10.03
C LEU A 106 8.56 9.41 -10.39
N MET A 107 8.45 10.45 -11.21
CA MET A 107 9.58 11.32 -11.57
C MET A 107 10.26 11.91 -10.32
N ARG A 108 9.47 12.37 -9.35
CA ARG A 108 9.97 12.89 -8.07
C ARG A 108 10.69 11.81 -7.25
N ARG A 109 10.12 10.60 -7.13
CA ARG A 109 10.76 9.48 -6.40
C ARG A 109 12.08 9.05 -7.04
N TYR A 110 12.20 9.14 -8.36
CA TYR A 110 13.45 8.85 -9.09
C TYR A 110 14.51 9.92 -8.86
N SER A 111 14.12 11.20 -8.87
CA SER A 111 15.05 12.30 -8.62
C SER A 111 15.58 12.31 -7.18
N GLU A 112 14.72 12.02 -6.21
CA GLU A 112 15.07 11.93 -4.78
C GLU A 112 16.04 10.77 -4.50
N ASN A 113 15.80 9.60 -5.09
CA ASN A 113 16.65 8.43 -4.87
C ASN A 113 17.91 8.39 -5.76
N ARG A 114 18.07 9.35 -6.68
CA ARG A 114 19.13 9.38 -7.72
C ARG A 114 19.29 8.06 -8.48
N ARG A 115 18.25 7.24 -8.55
CA ARG A 115 18.28 5.96 -9.26
C ARG A 115 17.98 6.20 -10.73
N ARG A 116 18.72 5.57 -11.63
CA ARG A 116 18.35 5.55 -13.05
C ARG A 116 17.09 4.71 -13.22
N HIS A 117 16.22 5.15 -14.14
CA HIS A 117 15.05 4.36 -14.50
C HIS A 117 15.50 3.08 -15.23
N PRO A 118 15.01 1.89 -14.85
CA PRO A 118 15.53 0.62 -15.39
C PRO A 118 15.40 0.47 -16.92
N LEU A 119 14.40 1.12 -17.53
CA LEU A 119 14.16 1.12 -18.97
C LEU A 119 14.69 2.37 -19.71
N ALA A 120 15.28 3.36 -19.02
CA ALA A 120 15.76 4.54 -19.72
C ALA A 120 16.99 4.21 -20.56
N GLN A 121 16.89 4.40 -21.87
CA GLN A 121 18.05 4.35 -22.75
C GLN A 121 18.98 5.54 -22.46
N GLU A 122 20.25 5.40 -22.83
CA GLU A 122 21.24 6.45 -22.59
C GLU A 122 20.84 7.73 -23.36
N GLY A 123 20.55 8.81 -22.62
CA GLY A 123 20.04 10.07 -23.18
C GLY A 123 18.51 10.18 -23.32
N GLU A 124 17.75 9.16 -22.90
CA GLU A 124 16.28 9.21 -22.94
C GLU A 124 15.67 10.00 -21.77
N ASN A 125 14.64 10.80 -22.06
CA ASN A 125 13.88 11.53 -21.05
C ASN A 125 13.10 10.58 -20.12
N LEU A 126 13.22 10.80 -18.81
CA LEU A 126 12.55 9.99 -17.78
C LEU A 126 11.03 9.84 -17.98
N SER A 127 10.36 10.92 -18.40
CA SER A 127 8.91 10.92 -18.69
C SER A 127 8.54 9.97 -19.84
N SER A 128 9.39 9.87 -20.88
CA SER A 128 9.20 8.91 -21.98
C SER A 128 9.32 7.47 -21.47
N ALA A 129 10.34 7.20 -20.65
CA ALA A 129 10.55 5.87 -20.08
C ALA A 129 9.38 5.41 -19.19
N ILE A 130 8.85 6.30 -18.35
CA ILE A 130 7.65 6.03 -17.52
C ILE A 130 6.43 5.76 -18.40
N SER A 131 6.21 6.56 -19.44
CA SER A 131 5.07 6.39 -20.35
C SER A 131 5.12 5.05 -21.09
N LYS A 132 6.32 4.64 -21.54
CA LYS A 132 6.54 3.34 -22.19
C LYS A 132 6.30 2.18 -21.23
N GLU A 133 6.83 2.25 -20.01
CA GLU A 133 6.59 1.23 -18.97
C GLU A 133 5.08 1.08 -18.68
N ARG A 134 4.38 2.20 -18.56
CA ARG A 134 2.93 2.22 -18.32
C ARG A 134 2.16 1.54 -19.44
N ALA A 135 2.55 1.76 -20.69
CA ALA A 135 1.94 1.11 -21.84
C ALA A 135 2.17 -0.41 -21.83
N GLN A 136 3.40 -0.86 -21.54
CA GLN A 136 3.74 -2.29 -21.46
C GLN A 136 3.01 -3.03 -20.32
N LEU A 137 2.71 -2.34 -19.23
CA LEU A 137 2.06 -2.93 -18.07
C LEU A 137 0.52 -2.85 -18.09
N GLN A 138 -0.11 -2.30 -19.15
CA GLN A 138 -1.57 -2.17 -19.22
C GLN A 138 -2.28 -3.53 -19.13
N ASP A 139 -1.80 -4.52 -19.87
CA ASP A 139 -2.44 -5.83 -19.91
C ASP A 139 -2.36 -6.52 -18.54
N ILE A 140 -1.23 -6.37 -17.84
CA ILE A 140 -1.06 -6.87 -16.47
C ILE A 140 -1.98 -6.16 -15.50
N LYS A 141 -2.13 -4.83 -15.64
CA LYS A 141 -3.05 -4.05 -14.80
C LYS A 141 -4.49 -4.53 -14.98
N ALA A 142 -4.88 -4.94 -16.19
CA ALA A 142 -6.20 -5.48 -16.47
C ALA A 142 -6.44 -6.88 -15.84
N LEU A 143 -5.37 -7.67 -15.66
CA LEU A 143 -5.41 -8.97 -14.98
C LEU A 143 -5.34 -8.87 -13.45
N ALA A 144 -5.02 -7.69 -12.90
CA ALA A 144 -4.76 -7.55 -11.48
C ALA A 144 -6.03 -7.62 -10.62
N ASP A 145 -6.00 -8.44 -9.57
CA ASP A 145 -7.09 -8.53 -8.58
C ASP A 145 -7.16 -7.27 -7.71
N VAL A 146 -6.01 -6.67 -7.41
CA VAL A 146 -5.91 -5.49 -6.55
C VAL A 146 -5.02 -4.45 -7.22
N VAL A 147 -5.60 -3.30 -7.56
CA VAL A 147 -4.88 -2.14 -8.06
C VAL A 147 -4.80 -1.08 -6.96
N LEU A 148 -3.59 -0.67 -6.56
CA LEU A 148 -3.37 0.37 -5.56
C LEU A 148 -2.63 1.56 -6.18
N ASP A 149 -3.26 2.73 -6.14
CA ASP A 149 -2.61 3.99 -6.48
C ASP A 149 -1.87 4.54 -5.25
N THR A 150 -0.54 4.57 -5.29
CA THR A 150 0.32 5.05 -4.21
C THR A 150 0.76 6.50 -4.37
N SER A 151 0.15 7.27 -5.27
CA SER A 151 0.50 8.68 -5.54
C SER A 151 0.47 9.56 -4.29
N SER A 152 -0.57 9.42 -3.47
CA SER A 152 -0.78 10.19 -2.23
C SER A 152 -0.62 9.35 -0.97
N MET A 153 -0.25 8.08 -1.10
CA MET A 153 -0.15 7.17 0.04
C MET A 153 1.17 7.32 0.77
N ARG A 154 1.11 7.41 2.10
CA ARG A 154 2.28 7.19 2.97
C ARG A 154 2.57 5.68 3.07
N THR A 155 3.79 5.33 3.43
CA THR A 155 4.23 3.92 3.60
C THR A 155 3.34 3.15 4.58
N ASN A 156 2.94 3.78 5.70
CA ASN A 156 2.03 3.17 6.67
C ASN A 156 0.62 2.92 6.12
N THR A 157 0.12 3.78 5.22
CA THR A 157 -1.17 3.60 4.56
C THR A 157 -1.14 2.40 3.63
N LEU A 158 -0.08 2.26 2.82
CA LEU A 158 0.14 1.09 1.97
C LEU A 158 0.21 -0.19 2.81
N LYS A 159 0.99 -0.16 3.90
CA LYS A 159 1.11 -1.28 4.85
C LYS A 159 -0.23 -1.72 5.41
N SER A 160 -1.02 -0.78 5.90
CA SER A 160 -2.33 -1.08 6.50
C SER A 160 -3.31 -1.63 5.46
N ARG A 161 -3.28 -1.11 4.23
CA ARG A 161 -4.16 -1.60 3.15
C ARG A 161 -3.81 -3.01 2.68
N LEU A 162 -2.53 -3.33 2.55
CA LEU A 162 -2.07 -4.69 2.24
C LEU A 162 -2.42 -5.66 3.37
N ARG A 163 -2.15 -5.29 4.63
CA ARG A 163 -2.52 -6.12 5.80
C ARG A 163 -4.02 -6.41 5.87
N ARG A 164 -4.85 -5.39 5.67
CA ARG A 164 -6.31 -5.55 5.64
C ARG A 164 -6.78 -6.53 4.57
N THR A 165 -6.07 -6.60 3.44
CA THR A 165 -6.47 -7.41 2.29
C THR A 165 -5.94 -8.85 2.36
N PHE A 166 -4.81 -9.08 3.03
CA PHE A 166 -4.03 -10.32 2.93
C PHE A 166 -3.63 -10.98 4.28
N SER A 167 -4.09 -10.48 5.43
CA SER A 167 -3.77 -11.05 6.75
C SER A 167 -4.84 -12.02 7.26
N GLU A 168 -4.39 -13.17 7.78
CA GLU A 168 -5.22 -14.28 8.32
C GLU A 168 -5.94 -13.97 9.62
N LEU A 169 -5.67 -12.82 10.25
CA LEU A 169 -6.18 -12.51 11.59
C LEU A 169 -7.71 -12.61 11.64
N ALA A 170 -8.14 -13.79 12.09
CA ALA A 170 -9.49 -14.11 12.49
C ALA A 170 -9.96 -13.09 13.53
N GLU A 171 -11.17 -12.57 13.31
CA GLU A 171 -12.00 -11.92 14.33
C GLU A 171 -11.32 -10.90 15.26
N GLN A 172 -10.78 -9.80 14.72
CA GLN A 172 -11.15 -8.48 15.24
C GLN A 172 -11.12 -7.49 14.07
N GLN A 173 -12.29 -7.19 13.51
CA GLN A 173 -12.52 -5.93 12.79
C GLN A 173 -12.33 -4.78 13.79
N LEU A 174 -11.09 -4.43 14.12
CA LEU A 174 -10.82 -3.17 14.78
C LEU A 174 -10.96 -2.10 13.69
N MET A 175 -11.94 -1.22 13.86
CA MET A 175 -12.02 0.03 13.12
C MET A 175 -10.69 0.76 13.30
N ASP A 176 -9.95 0.95 12.20
CA ASP A 176 -8.71 1.73 12.21
C ASP A 176 -9.09 3.21 12.27
N VAL A 177 -8.93 3.82 13.45
CA VAL A 177 -9.29 5.22 13.70
C VAL A 177 -8.00 6.05 13.64
N SER A 178 -7.85 6.83 12.57
CA SER A 178 -6.76 7.82 12.46
C SER A 178 -7.23 9.19 12.94
N VAL A 179 -6.52 9.76 13.91
CA VAL A 179 -6.77 11.12 14.41
C VAL A 179 -5.57 11.99 14.07
N PHE A 180 -5.82 13.11 13.43
CA PHE A 180 -4.79 14.10 13.11
C PHE A 180 -5.34 15.52 13.32
N SER A 181 -4.44 16.46 13.57
CA SER A 181 -4.77 17.88 13.69
C SER A 181 -4.42 18.63 12.41
N PHE A 182 -5.22 19.65 12.08
CA PHE A 182 -4.96 20.55 10.96
C PHE A 182 -5.33 21.98 11.35
N GLY A 183 -4.89 22.95 10.55
CA GLY A 183 -5.28 24.35 10.70
C GLY A 183 -6.09 24.83 9.50
N PHE A 184 -7.27 25.42 9.73
CA PHE A 184 -8.17 25.92 8.67
C PHE A 184 -7.51 26.83 7.64
N LYS A 185 -6.47 27.58 8.02
CA LYS A 185 -5.70 28.43 7.11
C LYS A 185 -4.99 27.65 5.99
N ASN A 186 -4.77 26.35 6.17
CA ASN A 186 -4.09 25.46 5.22
C ASN A 186 -5.06 24.65 4.35
N GLY A 187 -6.36 24.94 4.41
CA GLY A 187 -7.40 24.18 3.72
C GLY A 187 -8.00 23.05 4.56
N LEU A 188 -9.05 22.42 4.02
CA LEU A 188 -9.74 21.29 4.66
C LEU A 188 -9.06 19.96 4.25
N PRO A 189 -8.90 19.00 5.18
CA PRO A 189 -8.40 17.68 4.84
C PRO A 189 -9.42 16.95 3.96
N VAL A 190 -8.97 16.46 2.80
CA VAL A 190 -9.85 15.76 1.85
C VAL A 190 -10.15 14.33 2.31
N GLU A 191 -9.25 13.75 3.12
CA GLU A 191 -9.38 12.39 3.66
C GLU A 191 -10.19 12.26 4.96
N ALA A 192 -10.71 13.35 5.53
CA ALA A 192 -11.41 13.28 6.82
C ALA A 192 -12.89 12.88 6.65
N ASP A 193 -13.27 11.74 7.23
CA ASP A 193 -14.68 11.31 7.31
C ASP A 193 -15.47 12.12 8.36
N LEU A 194 -14.82 12.49 9.47
CA LEU A 194 -15.38 13.30 10.56
C LEU A 194 -14.46 14.49 10.83
N MET A 195 -15.04 15.68 10.88
CA MET A 195 -14.33 16.90 11.23
C MET A 195 -14.91 17.51 12.51
N ILE A 196 -14.03 17.80 13.45
CA ILE A 196 -14.37 18.40 14.74
C ILE A 196 -13.72 19.78 14.81
N ASP A 197 -14.53 20.85 14.73
CA ASP A 197 -14.02 22.22 14.89
C ASP A 197 -13.86 22.56 16.37
N VAL A 198 -12.62 22.77 16.81
CA VAL A 198 -12.27 23.08 18.20
C VAL A 198 -11.92 24.56 18.44
N ARG A 199 -12.14 25.45 17.46
CA ARG A 199 -11.74 26.87 17.58
C ARG A 199 -12.47 27.65 18.68
N PHE A 200 -13.56 27.12 19.21
CA PHE A 200 -14.30 27.70 20.33
C PHE A 200 -13.65 27.39 21.70
N LEU A 201 -12.66 26.50 21.74
CA LEU A 201 -11.91 26.20 22.96
C LEU A 201 -10.98 27.35 23.36
N PRO A 202 -10.54 27.42 24.62
CA PRO A 202 -9.59 28.42 25.09
C PRO A 202 -8.32 28.41 24.26
N ASN A 203 -7.92 29.57 23.78
CA ASN A 203 -6.78 29.69 22.88
C ASN A 203 -5.49 29.96 23.69
N PRO A 204 -4.53 29.01 23.73
CA PRO A 204 -3.26 29.20 24.46
C PRO A 204 -2.39 30.32 23.87
N TYR A 205 -2.69 30.78 22.64
CA TYR A 205 -1.94 31.85 21.98
C TYR A 205 -2.01 33.22 22.68
N TYR A 206 -2.98 33.42 23.58
CA TYR A 206 -3.10 34.64 24.37
C TYR A 206 -2.11 34.71 25.53
N ASP A 207 -1.56 33.57 25.95
CA ASP A 207 -0.48 33.51 26.92
C ASP A 207 0.87 33.62 26.18
N PRO A 208 1.68 34.67 26.41
CA PRO A 208 2.98 34.84 25.77
C PRO A 208 3.94 33.66 26.00
N GLU A 209 3.87 33.01 27.17
CA GLU A 209 4.76 31.90 27.54
C GLU A 209 4.39 30.61 26.79
N LEU A 210 3.10 30.44 26.44
CA LEU A 210 2.61 29.25 25.72
C LEU A 210 2.67 29.42 24.20
N ARG A 211 2.72 30.66 23.69
CA ARG A 211 2.75 30.97 22.25
C ARG A 211 3.82 30.24 21.43
N PRO A 212 5.08 30.05 21.90
CA PRO A 212 6.11 29.36 21.12
C PRO A 212 5.98 27.82 21.18
N LEU A 213 5.11 27.30 22.05
CA LEU A 213 4.94 25.87 22.29
C LEU A 213 3.85 25.26 21.41
N THR A 214 3.79 23.93 21.41
CA THR A 214 2.81 23.12 20.68
C THR A 214 1.88 22.40 21.64
N GLY A 215 0.78 21.85 21.13
CA GLY A 215 -0.14 21.03 21.93
C GLY A 215 0.44 19.70 22.44
N LEU A 216 1.69 19.36 22.06
CA LEU A 216 2.42 18.21 22.60
C LEU A 216 3.24 18.57 23.84
N ASP A 217 3.46 19.86 24.11
CA ASP A 217 4.17 20.34 25.28
C ASP A 217 3.23 20.39 26.48
N GLU A 218 3.67 19.81 27.61
CA GLU A 218 2.87 19.68 28.84
C GLU A 218 2.18 20.99 29.28
N PRO A 219 2.85 22.17 29.26
CA PRO A 219 2.21 23.42 29.67
C PRO A 219 0.98 23.79 28.82
N VAL A 220 1.03 23.52 27.51
CA VAL A 220 -0.09 23.81 26.59
C VAL A 220 -1.20 22.77 26.77
N ALA A 221 -0.83 21.50 26.90
CA ALA A 221 -1.79 20.43 27.13
C ALA A 221 -2.58 20.68 28.43
N GLN A 222 -1.90 21.04 29.52
CA GLN A 222 -2.51 21.34 30.80
C GLN A 222 -3.46 22.55 30.70
N PHE A 223 -3.01 23.65 30.09
CA PHE A 223 -3.82 24.85 29.87
C PHE A 223 -5.15 24.55 29.16
N VAL A 224 -5.09 23.72 28.10
CA VAL A 224 -6.27 23.41 27.28
C VAL A 224 -7.16 22.36 27.94
N LEU A 225 -6.60 21.26 28.45
CA LEU A 225 -7.36 20.10 28.97
C LEU A 225 -7.96 20.36 30.36
N GLU A 226 -7.35 21.20 31.18
CA GLU A 226 -7.89 21.51 32.51
C GLU A 226 -9.07 22.48 32.47
N HIS A 227 -9.23 23.20 31.37
CA HIS A 227 -10.28 24.20 31.23
C HIS A 227 -11.68 23.59 31.19
N GLY A 228 -12.63 24.24 31.87
CA GLY A 228 -14.00 23.73 32.06
C GLY A 228 -14.75 23.47 30.74
N THR A 229 -14.60 24.36 29.75
CA THR A 229 -15.18 24.19 28.40
C THR A 229 -14.66 22.94 27.70
N THR A 230 -13.35 22.70 27.73
CA THR A 230 -12.73 21.52 27.13
C THR A 230 -13.18 20.24 27.81
N LYS A 231 -13.21 20.22 29.15
CA LYS A 231 -13.71 19.07 29.94
C LYS A 231 -15.16 18.71 29.62
N LYS A 232 -16.01 19.70 29.32
CA LYS A 232 -17.39 19.45 28.89
C LYS A 232 -17.48 18.94 27.46
N PHE A 233 -16.59 19.40 26.58
CA PHE A 233 -16.55 18.99 25.18
C PHE A 233 -16.04 17.56 24.97
N LEU A 234 -15.11 17.10 25.82
CA LEU A 234 -14.53 15.75 25.75
C LEU A 234 -15.41 14.64 26.35
N LYS A 235 -16.57 14.97 26.92
CA LYS A 235 -17.52 14.01 27.49
C LYS A 235 -18.56 13.60 26.45
#